data_AF-A0A1I7IAQ2-F1
#
_entry.id   AF-A0A1I7IAQ2-F1
#
_cell.length_a   1.000
_cell.length_b   1.000
_cell.length_c   1.000
_cell.angle_alpha   90.00
_cell.angle_beta   90.00
_cell.angle_gamma   90.00
#
_symmetry.space_group_name_H-M   'P 1'
#
loop_
_entity.id
_entity.type
_entity.pdbx_description
1 polymer ?
#
loop_
_entity_poly.entity_id
_entity_poly.type
_entity_poly.pdbx_seq_one_letter_code
_entity_poly.pdbx_strand_id
1 'polypeptide(L)'
;MTLASNFRNSISFRFDRPLSDEQIAWAAPSIFAQGKHYSHSHRYAYIPTSQILRGLRHEGFEPFMVRQARVRDEGKWEYTKHMLRLRHASQINGKEQLLPDDGRNVPVRVRQWNSVRRYLA
;
A
#
# COMPACT_ATOMS: atom_id res chain seq x y z
N MET A 1 2.53 -22.79 8.77
CA MET A 1 2.16 -22.51 7.37
C MET A 1 2.74 -21.17 6.97
N THR A 2 3.72 -21.13 6.06
CA THR A 2 4.25 -19.88 5.51
C THR A 2 3.28 -19.37 4.44
N LEU A 3 2.71 -18.18 4.62
CA LEU A 3 1.96 -17.52 3.55
C LEU A 3 2.89 -17.35 2.35
N ALA A 4 2.58 -17.97 1.22
CA ALA A 4 3.36 -17.90 0.00
C ALA A 4 3.24 -16.50 -0.65
N SER A 5 3.87 -15.49 -0.05
CA SER A 5 4.09 -14.16 -0.62
C SER A 5 5.18 -14.25 -1.71
N ASN A 6 4.93 -15.02 -2.77
CA ASN A 6 5.96 -15.34 -3.76
C ASN A 6 6.06 -14.19 -4.80
N PHE A 7 6.83 -13.14 -4.48
CA PHE A 7 7.26 -12.11 -5.43
C PHE A 7 8.59 -12.50 -6.09
N ARG A 8 8.65 -13.72 -6.65
CA ARG A 8 9.83 -14.21 -7.38
C ARG A 8 10.05 -13.35 -8.62
N ASN A 9 11.29 -12.91 -8.86
CA ASN A 9 11.67 -12.06 -9.99
C ASN A 9 10.74 -10.83 -10.14
N SER A 10 10.67 -10.01 -9.09
CA SER A 10 9.86 -8.80 -9.08
C SER A 10 10.68 -7.56 -9.41
N ILE A 11 10.01 -6.53 -9.95
CA ILE A 11 10.57 -5.17 -9.96
C ILE A 11 10.30 -4.59 -8.58
N SER A 12 11.33 -4.04 -7.93
CA SER A 12 11.17 -3.41 -6.62
C SER A 12 12.02 -2.17 -6.49
N PHE A 13 11.47 -1.20 -5.78
CA PHE A 13 12.14 0.05 -5.46
C PHE A 13 11.96 0.33 -3.96
N ARG A 14 13.03 0.72 -3.28
CA ARG A 14 13.04 0.98 -1.84
C ARG A 14 13.93 2.18 -1.56
N PHE A 15 13.48 3.04 -0.68
CA PHE A 15 14.21 4.25 -0.30
C PHE A 15 14.03 4.54 1.20
N ASP A 16 14.86 5.40 1.76
CA ASP A 16 14.85 5.81 3.18
C ASP A 16 13.91 6.98 3.47
N ARG A 17 13.62 7.81 2.47
CA ARG A 17 12.51 8.80 2.42
C ARG A 17 11.26 8.25 1.72
N PRO A 18 10.09 8.89 1.91
CA PRO A 18 8.86 8.55 1.18
C PRO A 18 9.05 8.54 -0.35
N LEU A 19 8.42 7.57 -1.01
CA LEU A 19 8.41 7.40 -2.46
C LEU A 19 7.39 8.35 -3.12
N SER A 20 7.79 8.98 -4.22
CA SER A 20 6.88 9.73 -5.08
C SER A 20 6.00 8.81 -5.93
N ASP A 21 4.90 9.34 -6.45
CA ASP A 21 4.02 8.57 -7.33
C ASP A 21 4.71 8.15 -8.62
N GLU A 22 5.59 8.98 -9.16
CA GLU A 22 6.42 8.66 -10.34
C GLU A 22 7.33 7.44 -10.07
N GLN A 23 7.97 7.41 -8.90
CA GLN A 23 8.83 6.30 -8.49
C GLN A 23 8.02 5.01 -8.28
N ILE A 24 6.82 5.14 -7.72
CA ILE A 24 5.90 4.01 -7.54
C ILE A 24 5.41 3.51 -8.90
N ALA A 25 5.00 4.41 -9.80
CA ALA A 25 4.50 4.08 -11.13
C ALA A 25 5.56 3.38 -11.98
N TRP A 26 6.81 3.82 -11.88
CA TRP A 26 7.93 3.18 -12.57
C TRP A 26 8.12 1.73 -12.13
N ALA A 27 8.05 1.45 -10.82
CA ALA A 27 8.29 0.10 -10.29
C ALA A 27 7.04 -0.80 -10.31
N ALA A 28 5.86 -0.21 -10.17
CA ALA A 28 4.58 -0.90 -10.03
C ALA A 28 3.43 -0.11 -10.69
N PRO A 29 3.37 -0.08 -12.03
CA PRO A 29 2.32 0.65 -12.75
C PRO A 29 0.91 0.15 -12.43
N SER A 30 0.75 -1.11 -11.98
CA SER A 30 -0.56 -1.65 -11.60
C SER A 30 -1.25 -0.93 -10.44
N ILE A 31 -0.51 -0.17 -9.62
CA ILE A 31 -1.09 0.68 -8.55
C ILE A 31 -1.96 1.80 -9.15
N PHE A 32 -1.63 2.25 -10.37
CA PHE A 32 -2.29 3.36 -11.06
C PHE A 32 -3.24 2.91 -12.17
N ALA A 33 -3.57 1.62 -12.24
CA ALA A 33 -4.55 1.12 -13.17
C ALA A 33 -5.91 1.84 -12.98
N GLN A 34 -6.60 2.14 -14.08
CA GLN A 34 -7.88 2.84 -14.05
C GLN A 34 -9.10 1.90 -13.94
N GLY A 35 -8.87 0.58 -14.05
CA GLY A 35 -9.92 -0.42 -14.05
C GLY A 35 -9.40 -1.81 -13.78
N LYS A 36 -10.30 -2.79 -13.77
CA LYS A 36 -9.92 -4.21 -13.81
C LYS A 36 -9.53 -4.61 -15.24
N HIS A 37 -8.67 -5.61 -15.36
CA HIS A 37 -8.43 -6.30 -16.62
C HIS A 37 -9.74 -6.93 -17.16
N TYR A 38 -9.91 -6.98 -18.48
CA TYR A 38 -11.13 -7.49 -19.13
C TYR A 38 -11.45 -8.95 -18.76
N SER A 39 -10.44 -9.74 -18.41
CA SER A 39 -10.62 -11.14 -17.98
C SER A 39 -11.26 -11.29 -16.60
N HIS A 40 -11.39 -10.22 -15.82
CA HIS A 40 -12.06 -10.28 -14.53
C HIS A 40 -13.58 -10.25 -14.69
N SER A 41 -14.27 -11.15 -13.97
CA SER A 41 -15.72 -11.27 -14.00
C SER A 41 -16.45 -9.95 -13.70
N HIS A 42 -17.68 -9.79 -14.19
CA HIS A 42 -18.51 -8.61 -13.91
C HIS A 42 -18.74 -8.35 -12.41
N ARG A 43 -18.73 -9.40 -11.58
CA ARG A 43 -18.87 -9.30 -10.12
C ARG A 43 -17.64 -8.73 -9.40
N TYR A 44 -16.49 -8.63 -10.08
CA TYR A 44 -15.28 -8.06 -9.50
C TYR A 44 -15.39 -6.54 -9.45
N ALA A 45 -15.52 -6.00 -8.24
CA ALA A 45 -15.49 -4.56 -8.00
C ALA A 45 -14.03 -4.09 -7.94
N TYR A 46 -13.64 -3.24 -8.89
CA TYR A 46 -12.33 -2.62 -8.89
C TYR A 46 -12.31 -1.41 -7.96
N ILE A 47 -11.35 -1.37 -7.05
CA ILE A 47 -11.08 -0.20 -6.20
C ILE A 47 -9.66 0.28 -6.55
N PRO A 48 -9.50 1.51 -7.07
CA PRO A 48 -8.18 2.01 -7.46
C PRO A 48 -7.22 2.10 -6.28
N THR A 49 -6.08 1.42 -6.37
CA THR A 49 -5.10 1.43 -5.27
C THR A 49 -4.46 2.80 -5.09
N SER A 50 -4.29 3.58 -6.16
CA SER A 50 -3.84 4.98 -6.10
C SER A 50 -4.71 5.85 -5.20
N GLN A 51 -6.04 5.67 -5.23
CA GLN A 51 -6.97 6.40 -4.35
C GLN A 51 -6.79 5.98 -2.88
N ILE A 52 -6.65 4.67 -2.63
CA ILE A 52 -6.35 4.15 -1.29
C ILE A 52 -5.02 4.73 -0.78
N LEU A 53 -3.97 4.73 -1.61
CA LEU A 53 -2.66 5.25 -1.26
C LEU A 53 -2.72 6.75 -0.93
N ARG A 54 -3.46 7.54 -1.71
CA ARG A 54 -3.67 8.97 -1.42
C ARG A 54 -4.36 9.18 -0.07
N GLY A 55 -5.40 8.39 0.23
CA GLY A 55 -6.06 8.42 1.54
C GLY A 55 -5.11 8.04 2.68
N LEU A 56 -4.30 7.00 2.49
CA LEU A 56 -3.31 6.57 3.48
C LEU A 56 -2.24 7.64 3.74
N ARG A 57 -1.77 8.34 2.69
CA ARG A 57 -0.84 9.47 2.86
C ARG A 57 -1.47 10.62 3.64
N HIS A 58 -2.76 10.91 3.41
CA HIS A 58 -3.48 11.92 4.19
C HIS A 58 -3.53 11.56 5.68
N GLU A 59 -3.67 10.28 6.01
CA GLU A 59 -3.58 9.75 7.37
C GLU A 59 -2.14 9.55 7.87
N GLY A 60 -1.13 10.10 7.18
CA GLY A 60 0.27 10.06 7.60
C GLY A 60 1.02 8.76 7.32
N PHE A 61 0.46 7.83 6.54
CA PHE A 61 1.14 6.62 6.10
C PHE A 61 1.85 6.84 4.76
N GLU A 62 3.18 6.88 4.82
CA GLU A 62 4.03 7.14 3.67
C GLU A 62 4.66 5.85 3.11
N PRO A 63 4.77 5.67 1.78
CA PRO A 63 5.38 4.50 1.16
C PRO A 63 6.90 4.60 1.13
N PHE A 64 7.59 3.55 1.58
CA PHE A 64 9.07 3.47 1.58
C PHE A 64 9.61 2.32 0.70
N MET A 65 8.72 1.42 0.29
CA MET A 65 9.05 0.34 -0.63
C MET A 65 7.83 0.02 -1.48
N VAL A 66 8.09 -0.27 -2.74
CA VAL A 66 7.12 -0.77 -3.70
C VAL A 66 7.72 -1.98 -4.42
N ARG A 67 6.86 -2.93 -4.78
CA ARG A 67 7.24 -4.13 -5.52
C ARG A 67 6.10 -4.59 -6.41
N GLN A 68 6.40 -5.00 -7.64
CA GLN A 68 5.44 -5.60 -8.56
C GLN A 68 5.96 -6.95 -9.06
N ALA A 69 5.08 -7.96 -9.12
CA ALA A 69 5.43 -9.24 -9.71
C ALA A 69 5.59 -9.12 -11.23
N ARG A 70 6.63 -9.72 -11.81
CA ARG A 70 6.74 -9.81 -13.27
C ARG A 70 5.73 -10.82 -13.82
N VAL A 71 5.14 -10.47 -14.95
CA VAL A 71 4.27 -11.32 -15.73
C VAL A 71 4.95 -11.64 -17.06
N ARG A 72 4.65 -12.81 -17.61
CA ARG A 72 5.13 -13.21 -18.96
C ARG A 72 4.28 -12.60 -20.07
N ASP A 73 3.04 -12.29 -19.74
CA ASP A 73 2.04 -11.73 -20.64
C ASP A 73 2.03 -10.20 -20.49
N GLU A 74 2.47 -9.50 -21.52
CA GLU A 74 2.62 -8.03 -21.52
C GLU A 74 1.28 -7.33 -21.27
N GLY A 75 0.17 -7.88 -21.77
CA GLY A 75 -1.17 -7.31 -21.56
C GLY A 75 -1.64 -7.33 -20.10
N LYS A 76 -0.95 -8.08 -19.22
CA LYS A 76 -1.24 -8.16 -17.79
C LYS A 76 -0.28 -7.37 -16.92
N TRP A 77 0.67 -6.66 -17.53
CA TRP A 77 1.70 -5.92 -16.80
C TRP A 77 1.10 -4.86 -15.87
N GLU A 78 0.03 -4.20 -16.28
CA GLU A 78 -0.68 -3.18 -15.50
C GLU A 78 -1.73 -3.77 -14.54
N TYR A 79 -1.93 -5.09 -14.52
CA TYR A 79 -3.00 -5.73 -13.75
C TYR A 79 -2.49 -6.87 -12.86
N THR A 80 -1.19 -6.86 -12.59
CA THR A 80 -0.52 -7.85 -11.75
C THR A 80 -0.48 -7.42 -10.28
N LYS A 81 -0.10 -8.34 -9.40
CA LYS A 81 0.02 -8.06 -7.97
C LYS A 81 1.18 -7.09 -7.71
N HIS A 82 0.92 -6.14 -6.82
CA HIS A 82 1.92 -5.24 -6.26
C HIS A 82 1.93 -5.33 -4.73
N MET A 83 2.94 -4.74 -4.11
CA MET A 83 3.13 -4.66 -2.67
C MET A 83 3.73 -3.29 -2.33
N LEU A 84 3.13 -2.64 -1.34
CA LEU A 84 3.65 -1.41 -0.74
C LEU A 84 4.05 -1.70 0.72
N ARG A 85 5.15 -1.08 1.16
CA ARG A 85 5.48 -1.01 2.58
C ARG A 85 5.36 0.43 3.03
N LEU A 86 4.38 0.66 3.91
CA LEU A 86 4.06 1.96 4.46
C LEU A 86 4.66 2.11 5.86
N ARG A 87 4.93 3.35 6.27
CA ARG A 87 5.29 3.70 7.65
C ARG A 87 4.54 4.96 8.03
N HIS A 88 4.07 5.03 9.27
CA HIS A 88 3.39 6.23 9.76
C HIS A 88 4.40 7.32 10.13
N ALA A 89 4.06 8.58 9.90
CA ALA A 89 4.91 9.75 10.16
C ALA A 89 5.52 9.76 11.57
N SER A 90 4.73 9.40 12.58
CA SER A 90 5.19 9.34 13.98
C SER A 90 6.27 8.30 14.26
N GLN A 91 6.43 7.29 13.39
CA GLN A 91 7.36 6.18 13.59
C GLN A 91 8.65 6.33 12.78
N ILE A 92 8.75 7.33 11.89
CA ILE A 92 9.90 7.48 10.98
C ILE A 92 11.15 7.99 11.72
N ASN A 93 10.99 8.82 12.74
CA ASN A 93 12.10 9.46 13.46
C ASN A 93 12.46 8.83 14.82
N GLY A 94 11.84 7.71 15.21
CA GLY A 94 12.17 7.04 16.49
C GLY A 94 11.98 7.91 17.74
N LYS A 95 11.30 9.07 17.64
CA LYS A 95 10.83 9.79 18.83
C LYS A 95 9.68 8.99 19.39
N GLU A 96 10.02 8.08 20.30
CA GLU A 96 9.10 7.53 21.27
C GLU A 96 8.28 8.71 21.81
N GLN A 97 7.01 8.73 21.44
CA GLN A 97 6.10 9.77 21.86
C GLN A 97 5.83 9.47 23.33
N LEU A 98 6.70 9.98 24.20
CA LEU A 98 6.52 9.98 25.64
C LEU A 98 5.28 10.83 25.93
N LEU A 99 4.12 10.19 25.88
CA LEU A 99 2.95 10.69 26.58
C LEU A 99 3.27 10.61 28.08
N PRO A 100 2.82 11.58 28.90
CA PRO A 100 2.95 11.48 30.34
C PRO A 100 2.36 10.14 30.80
N ASP A 101 3.21 9.35 31.46
CA ASP A 101 2.89 8.01 31.95
C ASP A 101 1.76 8.10 32.99
N ASP A 102 0.52 7.80 32.58
CA ASP A 102 -0.61 7.59 33.47
C ASP A 102 -0.70 6.13 33.96
N GLY A 103 0.40 5.38 33.88
CA GLY A 103 0.57 4.10 34.55
C GLY A 103 -0.25 2.95 33.95
N ARG A 104 -0.80 3.13 32.74
CA ARG A 104 -1.46 2.05 31.99
C ARG A 104 -0.73 1.83 30.68
N ASN A 105 0.16 0.85 30.70
CA ASN A 105 0.84 0.33 29.53
C ASN A 105 -0.18 -0.33 28.58
N VAL A 106 -0.82 0.48 27.73
CA VAL A 106 -1.70 -0.02 26.66
C VAL A 106 -0.87 -0.07 25.38
N PRO A 107 -0.59 -1.25 24.80
CA PRO A 107 0.01 -1.28 23.47
C PRO A 107 -0.92 -0.53 22.51
N VAL A 108 -0.34 0.30 21.64
CA VAL A 108 -1.05 1.07 20.61
C VAL A 108 -1.77 0.09 19.67
N ARG A 109 -2.95 -0.37 20.10
CA ARG A 109 -3.89 -1.09 19.26
C ARG A 109 -4.36 -0.07 18.24
N VAL A 110 -4.06 -0.35 16.98
CA VAL A 110 -4.67 0.24 15.81
C VAL A 110 -6.20 0.09 15.94
N ARG A 111 -6.84 1.02 16.65
CA ARG A 111 -8.27 1.24 16.65
C ARG A 111 -8.49 2.40 15.69
N GLN A 112 -9.10 2.09 14.55
CA GLN A 112 -10.13 2.89 13.86
C GLN A 112 -10.15 2.58 12.36
N TRP A 113 -10.55 1.36 12.01
CA TRP A 113 -10.94 0.97 10.65
C TRP A 113 -12.46 1.11 10.44
N ASN A 114 -13.01 2.29 10.72
CA ASN A 114 -14.45 2.56 10.54
C ASN A 114 -14.78 3.82 9.71
N SER A 115 -13.82 4.41 8.99
CA SER A 115 -14.09 5.57 8.11
C SER A 115 -14.12 5.24 6.60
N VAL A 116 -13.62 4.08 6.17
CA VAL A 116 -13.51 3.77 4.71
C VAL A 116 -14.85 3.32 4.09
N ARG A 117 -15.92 3.16 4.88
CA ARG A 117 -17.26 2.80 4.37
C ARG A 117 -18.04 3.95 3.73
N ARG A 118 -17.49 5.17 3.62
CA ARG A 118 -18.23 6.34 3.08
C ARG A 118 -17.89 6.76 1.66
N TYR A 119 -17.06 6.02 0.93
CA TYR A 119 -16.67 6.37 -0.45
C TYR A 119 -16.93 5.29 -1.49
N LEU A 120 -17.92 4.43 -1.27
CA LEU A 120 -18.45 3.53 -2.30
C LEU A 120 -19.97 3.48 -2.14
N ALA A 121 -20.63 4.47 -2.76
CA ALA A 121 -22.04 4.41 -3.12
C ALA A 121 -22.15 3.89 -4.56
#